data_AF-A0A7J3TVC8-F1
#
_entry.id   AF-A0A7J3TVC8-F1
#
_cell.length_a   1.000
_cell.length_b   1.000
_cell.length_c   1.000
_cell.angle_alpha   90.00
_cell.angle_beta   90.00
_cell.angle_gamma   90.00
#
_symmetry.space_group_name_H-M   'P 1'
#
loop_
_entity.id
_entity.type
_entity.pdbx_description
1 polymer ?
#
loop_
_entity_poly.entity_id
_entity_poly.type
_entity_poly.pdbx_seq_one_letter_code
_entity_poly.pdbx_strand_id
1 'polypeptide(L)' 'MLYKKAAIIIAVSLLLGLTLPTHSAPQKHGVKVVVTLSILQTIVSPIVGDVGEVYSIVSGDVEPHSFTLTPST' A
#
# COMPACT_ATOMS: atom_id res chain seq x y z
N MET A 1 48.55 -7.31 2.12
CA MET A 1 47.83 -6.25 2.88
C MET A 1 46.90 -5.40 2.01
N LEU A 2 47.29 -5.06 0.77
CA LEU A 2 46.51 -4.19 -0.12
C LEU A 2 45.12 -4.77 -0.50
N TYR A 3 45.05 -6.08 -0.78
CA TYR A 3 43.82 -6.79 -1.11
C TYR A 3 42.79 -6.81 0.04
N LYS A 4 43.24 -6.86 1.29
CA LYS A 4 42.35 -6.78 2.47
C LYS A 4 41.68 -5.41 2.57
N LYS A 5 42.40 -4.33 2.25
CA LYS A 5 41.86 -2.97 2.26
C LYS A 5 40.84 -2.76 1.13
N ALA A 6 41.12 -3.29 -0.06
CA ALA A 6 40.20 -3.21 -1.19
C ALA A 6 38.86 -3.93 -0.92
N ALA A 7 38.91 -5.11 -0.31
CA ALA A 7 37.71 -5.86 0.06
C ALA A 7 36.82 -5.09 1.05
N ILE A 8 37.43 -4.40 2.02
CA ILE A 8 36.71 -3.58 3.00
C ILE A 8 36.01 -2.41 2.32
N ILE A 9 36.69 -1.71 1.40
CA ILE A 9 36.11 -0.56 0.69
C ILE A 9 34.91 -1.00 -0.15
N ILE A 10 35.02 -2.12 -0.86
CA ILE A 10 33.92 -2.66 -1.67
C ILE A 10 32.72 -3.03 -0.77
N ALA A 11 32.97 -3.70 0.36
CA ALA A 11 31.93 -4.08 1.30
C ALA A 11 31.19 -2.86 1.90
N VAL A 12 31.93 -1.80 2.26
CA VAL A 12 31.36 -0.57 2.81
C VAL A 12 30.54 0.19 1.76
N SER A 13 31.04 0.28 0.53
CA SER A 13 30.31 0.93 -0.58
C SER A 13 29.02 0.19 -0.93
N LEU A 14 29.02 -1.15 -0.87
CA LEU A 14 27.82 -1.95 -1.09
C LEU A 14 26.79 -1.75 0.03
N LEU A 15 27.25 -1.68 1.29
CA LEU A 15 26.38 -1.44 2.45
C LEU A 15 25.72 -0.06 2.39
N LEU A 16 26.47 0.98 2.01
CA LEU A 16 25.92 2.34 1.86
C LEU A 16 24.95 2.43 0.67
N GLY A 17 25.25 1.75 -0.44
CA GLY A 17 24.36 1.70 -1.62
C GLY A 17 23.02 1.03 -1.36
N LEU A 18 22.95 0.08 -0.43
CA LEU A 18 21.70 -0.56 -0.01
C LEU A 18 20.83 0.31 0.91
N THR A 19 21.38 1.39 1.47
CA THR A 19 20.66 2.33 2.33
C THR A 19 20.13 3.55 1.60
N LEU A 20 19.86 3.43 0.29
CA LEU A 20 19.01 4.40 -0.39
C LEU A 20 17.72 4.51 0.44
N PRO A 21 17.45 5.65 1.09
CA PRO A 21 16.16 5.84 1.71
C PRO A 21 15.18 5.74 0.54
N THR A 22 14.28 4.77 0.61
CA THR A 22 13.07 4.81 -0.20
C THR A 22 12.42 6.13 0.16
N HIS A 23 12.68 7.15 -0.66
CA HIS A 23 11.98 8.41 -0.60
C HIS A 23 10.59 8.10 -1.13
N SER A 24 9.78 7.46 -0.29
CA SER A 24 8.35 7.44 -0.44
C SER A 24 7.97 8.90 -0.44
N ALA A 25 7.77 9.46 -1.63
CA ALA A 25 7.15 10.77 -1.76
C ALA A 25 5.95 10.76 -0.81
N PRO A 26 5.75 11.81 0.02
CA PRO A 26 4.60 11.85 0.90
C PRO A 26 3.36 11.76 0.02
N GLN A 27 2.77 10.57 -0.10
CA GLN A 27 1.48 10.38 -0.73
C GLN A 27 0.51 11.13 0.17
N LYS A 28 0.27 12.40 -0.15
CA LYS A 28 -0.57 13.27 0.67
C LYS A 28 -1.96 12.67 0.87
N HIS A 29 -2.40 11.79 -0.04
CA HIS A 29 -3.57 10.94 0.11
C HIS A 29 -3.25 9.57 -0.49
N GLY A 30 -3.36 8.50 0.29
CA GLY A 30 -3.29 7.13 -0.24
C GLY A 30 -4.40 6.86 -1.26
N VAL A 31 -4.26 5.80 -2.05
CA VAL A 31 -5.24 5.42 -3.08
C VAL A 31 -6.59 5.11 -2.43
N LYS A 32 -7.66 5.73 -2.91
CA LYS A 32 -9.03 5.41 -2.46
C LYS A 32 -9.66 4.43 -3.43
N VAL A 33 -9.99 3.23 -2.93
CA VAL A 33 -10.66 2.18 -3.70
C VAL A 33 -12.08 2.02 -3.20
N VAL A 34 -13.05 2.04 -4.11
CA VAL A 34 -14.46 1.86 -3.79
C VAL A 34 -14.94 0.53 -4.39
N VAL A 35 -15.54 -0.31 -3.56
CA VAL A 35 -16.14 -1.59 -3.97
C VAL A 35 -17.64 -1.59 -3.72
N THR A 36 -18.37 -2.40 -4.46
CA THR A 36 -19.83 -2.47 -4.34
C THR A 36 -20.28 -3.24 -3.09
N LEU A 37 -19.62 -4.36 -2.78
CA LEU A 37 -20.02 -5.29 -1.72
C LEU A 37 -19.04 -5.29 -0.55
N SER A 38 -19.53 -5.54 0.66
CA SER A 38 -18.72 -5.63 1.88
C SER A 38 -17.68 -6.76 1.80
N ILE A 39 -18.04 -7.90 1.21
CA ILE A 39 -17.11 -9.03 1.03
C ILE A 39 -15.88 -8.67 0.19
N LEU A 40 -16.06 -7.79 -0.80
CA LEU A 40 -14.96 -7.34 -1.65
C LEU A 40 -13.99 -6.44 -0.87
N GLN A 41 -14.47 -5.70 0.13
CA GLN A 41 -13.60 -4.89 0.97
C GLN A 41 -12.62 -5.78 1.73
N THR A 42 -13.08 -6.90 2.29
CA THR A 42 -12.23 -7.88 2.98
C THR A 42 -11.18 -8.51 2.04
N ILE A 43 -11.54 -8.75 0.77
CA ILE A 43 -10.64 -9.34 -0.23
C ILE A 43 -9.60 -8.32 -0.73
N VAL A 44 -10.01 -7.07 -0.92
CA VAL A 44 -9.19 -6.03 -1.55
C VAL A 44 -8.30 -5.30 -0.54
N SER A 45 -8.73 -5.13 0.71
CA SER A 45 -7.93 -4.45 1.75
C SER A 45 -6.52 -5.02 1.93
N PRO A 46 -6.29 -6.35 1.98
CA PRO A 46 -4.94 -6.92 2.07
C PRO A 46 -4.07 -6.65 0.83
N ILE A 47 -4.68 -6.45 -0.34
CA ILE A 47 -3.96 -6.16 -1.59
C ILE A 47 -3.53 -4.68 -1.62
N VAL A 48 -4.39 -3.79 -1.14
CA VAL A 48 -4.10 -2.35 -1.03
C VAL A 48 -3.10 -2.07 0.09
N GLY A 49 -3.20 -2.78 1.21
CA GLY A 49 -2.27 -2.63 2.33
C GLY A 49 -2.13 -1.15 2.76
N ASP A 50 -0.89 -0.72 3.00
CA ASP A 50 -0.59 0.60 3.55
C ASP A 50 -0.58 1.72 2.48
N VAL A 51 -0.86 1.42 1.21
CA VAL A 51 -0.82 2.42 0.12
C VAL A 51 -2.17 3.13 -0.09
N GLY A 52 -3.21 2.76 0.66
CA GLY A 52 -4.55 3.29 0.44
C GLY A 52 -5.61 2.78 1.40
N GLU A 53 -6.86 3.13 1.10
CA GLU A 53 -8.04 2.79 1.88
C GLU A 53 -9.11 2.18 0.95
N VAL A 54 -9.81 1.16 1.45
CA VAL A 54 -10.87 0.48 0.72
C VAL A 54 -12.21 0.72 1.41
N TYR A 55 -13.18 1.20 0.64
CA TYR A 55 -14.53 1.53 1.09
C TYR A 55 -15.56 0.65 0.38
N SER A 56 -16.59 0.21 1.10
CA SER A 56 -17.74 -0.45 0.51
C SER A 56 -18.93 0.50 0.38
N ILE A 57 -19.62 0.44 -0.75
CA ILE A 57 -20.87 1.19 -0.99
C ILE A 57 -22.01 0.58 -0.16
N VAL A 58 -22.12 -0.74 -0.12
CA VAL A 58 -23.17 -1.46 0.59
C VAL A 58 -22.65 -1.94 1.94
N SER A 59 -23.31 -1.52 3.02
CA SER A 59 -22.97 -1.98 4.38
C SER A 59 -23.23 -3.48 4.56
N GLY A 60 -22.46 -4.12 5.45
CA GLY A 60 -22.41 -5.59 5.58
C GLY A 60 -23.76 -6.29 5.80
N ASP A 61 -24.70 -5.63 6.47
CA ASP A 61 -26.00 -6.20 6.82
C ASP A 61 -27.12 -5.87 5.80
N VAL A 62 -26.78 -5.22 4.68
CA VAL A 62 -27.75 -4.73 3.69
C VAL A 62 -27.80 -5.64 2.46
N GLU A 63 -29.01 -5.97 2.00
CA GLU A 63 -29.23 -6.75 0.77
C GLU A 63 -28.69 -6.00 -0.46
N PRO A 64 -27.62 -6.50 -1.10
CA PRO A 64 -26.92 -5.74 -2.13
C PRO A 64 -27.64 -5.73 -3.47
N HIS A 65 -28.41 -6.77 -3.82
CA HIS A 65 -29.04 -6.86 -5.14
C HIS A 65 -30.22 -5.90 -5.31
N SER A 66 -30.79 -5.44 -4.19
CA SER A 66 -31.89 -4.47 -4.16
C SER A 66 -31.44 -3.08 -3.67
N PHE A 67 -30.13 -2.87 -3.50
CA PHE A 67 -29.61 -1.63 -2.96
C PHE A 67 -29.81 -0.46 -3.93
N THR A 68 -30.38 0.64 -3.44
CA THR A 68 -30.54 1.88 -4.21
C THR A 68 -29.44 2.86 -3.85
N LEU A 69 -28.63 3.25 -4.84
CA LEU A 69 -27.59 4.27 -4.67
C LEU A 69 -28.22 5.62 -4.33
N THR A 70 -27.63 6.30 -3.34
CA THR A 70 -28.01 7.66 -2.95
C THR A 70 -26.75 8.53 -2.87
N PRO A 71 -26.85 9.85 -3.16
CA PRO A 71 -25.74 10.77 -2.92
C PRO A 71 -25.35 10.75 -1.45
N SER A 72 -24.04 10.67 -1.17
CA SER A 72 -23.53 10.93 0.17
C SER A 72 -23.68 12.42 0.48
N THR A 73 -24.30 12.74 1.63
CA THR A 73 -24.40 14.10 2.18
C THR A 73 -23.06 14.68 2.59
#